data_AF-A0A496N8B7-F1
#
_entry.id   AF-A0A496N8B7-F1
#
_cell.length_a   1.000
_cell.length_b   1.000
_cell.length_c   1.000
_cell.angle_alpha   90.00
_cell.angle_beta   90.00
_cell.angle_gamma   90.00
#
_symmetry.space_group_name_H-M   'P 1'
#
loop_
_entity.id
_entity.type
_entity.pdbx_description
1 polymer ?
#
loop_
_entity_poly.entity_id
_entity_poly.type
_entity_poly.pdbx_seq_one_letter_code
_entity_poly.pdbx_strand_id
1 'polypeptide(L)'
;NFLSEQFSEFDYIFDCSTDDDLMYLTGKLNLTSTILNLSITNHAKALVCGVSPNHYRFVRHQFDNILENDTLDLYNPIGCWNPTFKASYNDIAIMVQLSLKTINLMIQENNYQNFTIQYDDNLNLKVERF
;
A
#
# COMPACT_ATOMS: atom_id res chain seq x y z
N ASN A 1 -24.75 -7.60 2.22
CA ASN A 1 -24.12 -7.27 3.53
C ASN A 1 -23.94 -5.77 3.48
N PHE A 2 -24.51 -5.05 4.44
CA PHE A 2 -24.46 -3.59 4.51
C PHE A 2 -23.08 -3.01 4.18
N LEU A 3 -21.99 -3.56 4.74
CA LEU A 3 -20.64 -3.06 4.45
C LEU A 3 -20.22 -3.28 2.99
N SER A 4 -20.53 -4.44 2.40
CA SER A 4 -20.24 -4.67 0.98
C SER A 4 -21.02 -3.72 0.08
N GLU A 5 -22.28 -3.43 0.43
CA GLU A 5 -23.13 -2.49 -0.31
C GLU A 5 -22.56 -1.07 -0.24
N GLN A 6 -22.18 -0.59 0.95
CA GLN A 6 -21.59 0.74 1.14
C GLN A 6 -20.24 0.90 0.45
N PHE A 7 -19.36 -0.09 0.53
CA PHE A 7 -18.06 -0.03 -0.15
C PHE A 7 -18.26 -0.06 -1.68
N SER A 8 -19.21 -0.85 -2.17
CA SER A 8 -19.51 -0.99 -3.60
C SER A 8 -20.12 0.27 -4.25
N GLU A 9 -20.44 1.31 -3.49
CA GLU A 9 -20.84 2.62 -4.03
C GLU A 9 -19.68 3.37 -4.69
N PHE A 10 -18.43 2.97 -4.41
CA PHE A 10 -17.23 3.59 -4.96
C PHE A 10 -16.60 2.72 -6.06
N ASP A 11 -16.04 3.34 -7.09
CA ASP A 11 -15.24 2.63 -8.09
C ASP A 11 -13.89 2.18 -7.51
N TYR A 12 -13.25 3.08 -6.75
CA TYR A 12 -11.91 2.88 -6.17
C TYR A 12 -11.90 3.25 -4.69
N ILE A 13 -11.25 2.42 -3.88
CA ILE A 13 -11.06 2.66 -2.45
C ILE A 13 -9.56 2.63 -2.16
N PHE A 14 -9.05 3.75 -1.66
CA PHE A 14 -7.66 3.85 -1.23
C PHE A 14 -7.57 3.53 0.26
N ASP A 15 -6.93 2.41 0.58
CA ASP A 15 -6.68 1.99 1.95
C ASP A 15 -5.25 2.36 2.35
N CYS A 16 -5.12 3.40 3.17
CA CYS A 16 -3.87 3.84 3.79
C CYS A 16 -3.97 3.81 5.32
N SER A 17 -4.86 2.98 5.85
CA SER A 17 -5.19 2.91 7.28
C SER A 17 -4.07 2.35 8.15
N THR A 18 -3.11 1.65 7.54
CA THR A 18 -2.08 0.84 8.23
C THR A 18 -2.63 -0.30 9.11
N ASP A 19 -3.91 -0.63 8.96
CA ASP A 19 -4.60 -1.63 9.77
C ASP A 19 -4.70 -2.97 9.02
N ASP A 20 -3.95 -3.97 9.51
CA ASP A 20 -3.93 -5.32 8.95
C ASP A 20 -5.30 -6.02 9.02
N ASP A 21 -6.10 -5.78 10.06
CA ASP A 21 -7.40 -6.38 10.24
C ASP A 21 -8.41 -5.78 9.25
N LEU A 22 -8.39 -4.46 9.05
CA LEU A 22 -9.20 -3.81 8.02
C LEU A 22 -8.84 -4.31 6.63
N MET A 23 -7.54 -4.42 6.34
CA MET A 23 -7.05 -4.96 5.07
C MET A 23 -7.50 -6.41 4.87
N TYR A 24 -7.44 -7.24 5.91
CA TYR A 24 -7.91 -8.63 5.89
C TYR A 24 -9.43 -8.71 5.63
N LEU A 25 -10.22 -7.95 6.39
CA LEU A 25 -11.67 -7.96 6.29
C LEU A 25 -12.14 -7.52 4.91
N THR A 26 -11.57 -6.43 4.39
CA THR A 26 -11.92 -5.93 3.06
C THR A 26 -11.53 -6.91 1.94
N GLY A 27 -10.46 -7.69 2.11
CA GLY A 27 -10.10 -8.81 1.22
C GLY A 27 -11.06 -10.00 1.27
N LYS A 28 -11.97 -10.07 2.25
CA LYS A 28 -13.02 -11.10 2.33
C LYS A 28 -14.37 -10.63 1.82
N LEU A 29 -14.55 -9.33 1.59
CA LEU A 29 -15.80 -8.80 1.07
C LEU A 29 -15.91 -9.04 -0.44
N ASN A 30 -17.11 -9.40 -0.91
CA ASN A 30 -17.41 -9.45 -2.33
C ASN A 30 -17.79 -8.04 -2.80
N LEU A 31 -16.79 -7.26 -3.21
CA LEU A 31 -16.94 -5.86 -3.61
C LEU A 31 -16.88 -5.74 -5.14
N THR A 32 -17.64 -4.79 -5.70
CA THR A 32 -17.46 -4.36 -7.09
C THR A 32 -16.35 -3.32 -7.24
N SER A 33 -16.00 -2.65 -6.14
CA SER A 33 -14.92 -1.67 -6.07
C SER A 33 -13.55 -2.30 -6.19
N THR A 34 -12.61 -1.53 -6.73
CA THR A 34 -11.18 -1.88 -6.68
C THR A 34 -10.55 -1.25 -5.43
N ILE A 35 -10.03 -2.09 -4.53
CA ILE A 35 -9.25 -1.61 -3.38
C ILE A 35 -7.79 -1.50 -3.78
N LEU A 36 -7.19 -0.36 -3.46
CA LEU A 36 -5.79 -0.02 -3.62
C LEU A 36 -5.22 0.24 -2.23
N ASN A 37 -4.64 -0.78 -1.60
CA ASN A 37 -3.97 -0.64 -0.32
C ASN A 37 -2.56 -0.06 -0.55
N LEU A 38 -2.26 1.08 0.06
CA LEU A 38 -0.97 1.75 -0.01
C LEU A 38 -0.28 1.68 1.35
N SER A 39 0.76 0.86 1.43
CA SER A 39 1.54 0.65 2.66
C SER A 39 2.99 1.06 2.43
N ILE A 40 3.55 1.87 3.32
CA ILE A 40 4.94 2.33 3.25
C ILE A 40 5.75 1.71 4.38
N THR A 41 7.00 1.34 4.09
CA THR A 41 7.90 0.79 5.09
C THR A 41 8.57 1.88 5.92
N ASN A 42 9.19 1.46 7.03
CA ASN A 42 10.04 2.35 7.83
C ASN A 42 11.14 2.97 6.95
N HIS A 43 11.49 4.22 7.21
CA HIS A 43 12.42 5.03 6.42
C HIS A 43 11.99 5.26 4.96
N ALA A 44 10.74 5.00 4.61
CA ALA A 44 10.25 5.08 3.23
C ALA A 44 11.20 4.35 2.25
N LYS A 45 11.71 3.17 2.65
CA LYS A 45 12.58 2.36 1.80
C LYS A 45 11.80 1.71 0.65
N ALA A 46 10.54 1.37 0.92
CA ALA A 46 9.64 0.77 -0.02
C ALA A 46 8.20 1.25 0.19
N LEU A 47 7.46 1.35 -0.90
CA LEU A 47 6.00 1.45 -0.89
C LEU A 47 5.43 0.22 -1.61
N VAL A 48 4.45 -0.42 -0.98
CA VAL A 48 3.73 -1.58 -1.50
C VAL A 48 2.31 -1.17 -1.81
N CYS A 49 1.86 -1.44 -3.03
CA CYS A 49 0.48 -1.30 -3.44
C CYS A 49 -0.13 -2.69 -3.66
N GLY A 50 -1.06 -3.08 -2.77
CA GLY A 50 -1.87 -4.27 -2.94
C GLY A 50 -3.19 -3.93 -3.63
N VAL A 51 -3.56 -4.70 -4.66
CA VAL A 51 -4.83 -4.54 -5.38
C VAL A 51 -5.78 -5.70 -5.04
N SER A 52 -7.04 -5.38 -4.76
CA SER A 52 -8.10 -6.38 -4.60
C SER A 52 -8.18 -7.33 -5.79
N PRO A 53 -8.59 -8.60 -5.59
CA PRO A 53 -9.07 -9.18 -4.32
C PRO A 53 -7.94 -9.73 -3.43
N ASN A 54 -6.69 -9.68 -3.88
CA ASN A 54 -5.57 -10.35 -3.21
C ASN A 54 -4.64 -9.38 -2.46
N HIS A 55 -5.06 -8.13 -2.25
CA HIS A 55 -4.26 -7.06 -1.65
C HIS A 55 -3.67 -7.47 -0.29
N TYR A 56 -4.48 -8.04 0.60
CA TYR A 56 -4.00 -8.52 1.91
C TYR A 56 -2.86 -9.52 1.76
N ARG A 57 -3.04 -10.57 0.93
CA ARG A 57 -2.05 -11.62 0.76
C ARG A 57 -0.76 -11.07 0.16
N PHE A 58 -0.87 -10.20 -0.84
CA PHE A 58 0.29 -9.59 -1.48
C PHE A 58 1.06 -8.69 -0.51
N VAL A 59 0.37 -7.75 0.15
CA VAL A 59 1.00 -6.82 1.09
C VAL A 59 1.68 -7.58 2.22
N ARG A 60 0.99 -8.54 2.87
CA ARG A 60 1.60 -9.37 3.91
C ARG A 60 2.79 -10.16 3.39
N HIS A 61 2.71 -10.76 2.20
CA HIS A 61 3.85 -11.48 1.64
C HIS A 61 5.08 -10.58 1.47
N GLN A 62 4.90 -9.35 0.97
CA GLN A 62 5.98 -8.38 0.85
C GLN A 62 6.59 -8.04 2.20
N PHE A 63 5.76 -7.67 3.19
CA PHE A 63 6.25 -7.24 4.51
C PHE A 63 6.85 -8.38 5.33
N ASP A 64 6.32 -9.60 5.21
CA ASP A 64 6.72 -10.75 6.04
C ASP A 64 7.90 -11.53 5.44
N ASN A 65 8.10 -11.52 4.11
CA ASN A 65 9.05 -12.42 3.44
C ASN A 65 10.02 -11.76 2.46
N ILE A 66 9.73 -10.57 1.95
CA ILE A 66 10.51 -9.96 0.85
C ILE A 66 11.26 -8.71 1.31
N LEU A 67 10.57 -7.81 2.03
CA LEU A 67 11.12 -6.52 2.43
C LEU A 67 11.87 -6.62 3.75
N GLU A 68 13.05 -6.02 3.80
CA GLU A 68 13.79 -5.81 5.05
C GLU A 68 13.19 -4.62 5.81
N ASN A 69 12.33 -4.91 6.77
CA ASN A 69 11.71 -3.89 7.62
C ASN A 69 12.43 -3.79 8.97
N ASP A 70 13.02 -2.62 9.23
CA ASP A 70 13.52 -2.30 10.56
C ASP A 70 12.33 -2.02 11.50
N THR A 71 12.03 -3.00 12.34
CA THR A 71 10.98 -2.94 13.37
C THR A 71 11.53 -2.59 14.75
N LEU A 72 12.84 -2.37 14.88
CA LEU A 72 13.50 -2.03 16.14
C LEU A 72 13.65 -0.51 16.28
N ASP A 73 13.92 0.21 15.18
CA ASP A 73 14.04 1.69 15.18
C ASP A 73 12.71 2.40 14.89
N LEU A 74 11.81 2.35 15.86
CA LEU A 74 10.47 2.95 15.77
C LEU A 74 10.32 4.14 16.75
N TYR A 75 9.54 5.17 16.38
CA TYR A 75 9.26 6.27 17.31
C TYR A 75 8.25 5.87 18.38
N ASN A 76 8.56 6.18 19.64
CA ASN A 76 7.58 6.31 20.73
C ASN A 76 6.84 7.65 20.57
N PRO A 77 5.51 7.74 20.76
CA PRO A 77 4.65 8.31 19.72
C PRO A 77 4.45 9.83 19.71
N ILE A 78 4.35 10.36 18.48
CA ILE A 78 3.43 11.43 18.04
C ILE A 78 2.95 11.06 16.60
N GLY A 79 1.87 10.28 16.42
CA GLY A 79 1.40 9.82 15.10
C GLY A 79 0.10 8.98 15.09
N CYS A 80 -0.47 8.70 13.91
CA CYS A 80 -1.78 8.00 13.71
C CYS A 80 -1.74 6.46 13.86
N TRP A 81 -0.55 5.86 13.89
CA TRP A 81 -0.34 4.43 14.16
C TRP A 81 0.81 4.29 15.16
N ASN A 82 0.70 3.34 16.09
CA ASN A 82 1.72 3.12 17.12
C ASN A 82 2.26 1.70 16.97
N PRO A 83 3.56 1.52 16.68
CA PRO A 83 4.61 2.53 16.44
C PRO A 83 4.49 3.32 15.11
N THR A 84 4.99 4.57 15.10
CA THR A 84 5.03 5.42 13.90
C THR A 84 6.36 5.24 13.14
N PHE A 85 6.28 5.00 11.83
CA PHE A 85 7.45 4.90 10.95
C PHE A 85 8.20 6.23 10.85
N LYS A 86 9.52 6.16 10.85
CA LYS A 86 10.42 7.30 10.61
C LYS A 86 10.59 7.46 9.12
N ALA A 87 10.22 8.57 8.52
CA ALA A 87 10.55 8.87 7.12
C ALA A 87 10.56 10.37 6.88
N SER A 88 11.36 10.84 5.91
CA SER A 88 11.30 12.25 5.53
C SER A 88 10.06 12.50 4.66
N TYR A 89 9.52 13.71 4.75
CA TYR A 89 8.39 14.11 3.90
C TYR A 89 8.69 13.92 2.41
N ASN A 90 9.91 14.23 1.98
CA ASN A 90 10.29 14.16 0.56
C ASN A 90 10.28 12.71 0.06
N ASP A 91 10.78 11.77 0.85
CA ASP A 91 10.81 10.35 0.47
C ASP A 91 9.39 9.81 0.32
N ILE A 92 8.52 10.11 1.30
CA ILE A 92 7.10 9.75 1.25
C ILE A 92 6.43 10.37 0.03
N ALA A 93 6.60 11.68 -0.17
CA ALA A 93 5.92 12.42 -1.23
C ALA A 93 6.29 11.89 -2.62
N ILE A 94 7.57 11.60 -2.87
CA ILE A 94 8.02 11.06 -4.15
C ILE A 94 7.38 9.68 -4.40
N MET A 95 7.40 8.79 -3.40
CA MET A 95 6.80 7.46 -3.53
C MET A 95 5.30 7.52 -3.76
N VAL A 96 4.57 8.35 -3.01
CA VAL A 96 3.12 8.51 -3.17
C VAL A 96 2.77 9.06 -4.56
N GLN A 97 3.50 10.06 -5.05
CA GLN A 97 3.24 10.62 -6.38
C GLN A 97 3.49 9.60 -7.49
N LEU A 98 4.56 8.79 -7.37
CA LEU A 98 4.85 7.74 -8.33
C LEU A 98 3.81 6.60 -8.28
N SER A 99 3.29 6.27 -7.09
CA SER A 99 2.19 5.32 -6.90
C SER A 99 0.92 5.81 -7.59
N LEU A 100 0.51 7.06 -7.37
CA LEU A 100 -0.67 7.64 -8.01
C LEU A 100 -0.52 7.66 -9.54
N LYS A 101 0.67 8.00 -10.05
CA LYS A 101 0.95 7.94 -11.49
C LYS A 101 0.81 6.51 -12.03
N THR A 102 1.31 5.52 -11.30
CA THR A 102 1.23 4.11 -11.67
C THR A 102 -0.22 3.61 -11.66
N ILE A 103 -0.99 3.96 -10.64
CA ILE A 103 -2.41 3.66 -10.52
C ILE A 103 -3.20 4.29 -11.68
N ASN A 104 -2.95 5.56 -12.01
CA ASN A 104 -3.60 6.21 -13.14
C ASN A 104 -3.32 5.49 -14.47
N LEU A 105 -2.09 4.98 -14.67
CA LEU A 105 -1.77 4.18 -15.86
C LEU A 105 -2.54 2.85 -15.86
N MET A 106 -2.58 2.13 -14.73
CA MET A 106 -3.33 0.88 -14.62
C MET A 106 -4.83 1.07 -14.88
N ILE A 107 -5.42 2.18 -14.41
CA ILE A 107 -6.81 2.55 -14.68
C ILE A 107 -7.02 2.79 -16.18
N GLN A 108 -6.14 3.55 -16.83
CA GLN A 108 -6.22 3.81 -18.28
C GLN A 108 -6.08 2.53 -19.11
N GLU A 109 -5.22 1.62 -18.66
CA GLU A 109 -4.96 0.32 -19.29
C GLU A 109 -6.05 -0.71 -18.97
N ASN A 110 -6.91 -0.44 -17.98
CA ASN A 110 -7.82 -1.40 -17.36
C ASN A 110 -7.10 -2.71 -16.96
N ASN A 111 -5.87 -2.58 -16.45
CA ASN A 111 -5.00 -3.68 -16.07
C ASN A 111 -4.43 -3.44 -14.67
N TYR A 112 -5.12 -3.99 -13.67
CA TYR A 112 -4.77 -3.81 -12.27
C TYR A 112 -3.78 -4.88 -11.82
N GLN A 113 -2.63 -4.42 -11.35
CA GLN A 113 -1.55 -5.27 -10.87
C GLN A 113 -1.11 -4.78 -9.50
N ASN A 114 -0.68 -5.72 -8.67
CA ASN A 114 0.03 -5.34 -7.45
C ASN A 114 1.35 -4.69 -7.85
N PHE A 115 1.88 -3.77 -7.05
CA PHE A 115 3.20 -3.23 -7.36
C PHE A 115 3.99 -2.85 -6.11
N THR A 116 5.30 -2.75 -6.27
CA THR A 116 6.18 -2.12 -5.29
C THR A 116 6.97 -0.99 -5.92
N ILE A 117 7.33 -0.01 -5.08
CA ILE A 117 8.22 1.09 -5.41
C ILE A 117 9.37 1.05 -4.42
N GLN A 118 10.59 0.95 -4.91
CA GLN A 118 11.79 0.84 -4.06
C GLN A 118 12.95 1.62 -4.68
N TYR A 119 13.80 2.17 -3.83
CA TYR A 119 15.09 2.70 -4.26
C TYR A 119 16.05 1.56 -4.57
N ASP A 120 16.82 1.69 -5.65
CA ASP A 120 18.04 0.90 -5.84
C ASP A 120 19.23 1.53 -5.09
N ASP A 121 20.38 0.85 -5.10
CA ASP A 121 21.61 1.31 -4.46
C ASP A 121 22.14 2.65 -5.01
N ASN A 122 21.64 3.10 -6.17
CA ASN A 122 22.01 4.33 -6.84
C ASN A 122 20.96 5.44 -6.70
N LEU A 123 20.01 5.30 -5.76
CA LEU A 123 18.91 6.24 -5.52
C LEU A 123 17.93 6.38 -6.70
N ASN A 124 17.89 5.43 -7.63
CA ASN A 124 16.84 5.37 -8.64
C ASN A 124 15.61 4.68 -8.06
N LEU A 125 14.42 5.24 -8.32
CA LEU A 125 13.16 4.59 -7.98
C LEU A 125 12.76 3.59 -9.06
N LYS A 126 12.61 2.34 -8.65
CA LYS A 126 12.09 1.25 -9.49
C LYS A 126 10.65 0.96 -9.11
N VAL A 127 9.78 0.87 -10.12
CA VAL A 127 8.41 0.35 -9.99
C VAL A 127 8.39 -1.07 -10.55
N GLU A 128 7.91 -2.03 -9.75
CA GLU A 128 7.77 -3.42 -10.17
C GLU A 128 6.31 -3.85 -10.02
N ARG A 129 5.67 -4.24 -11.13
CA ARG A 129 4.28 -4.70 -11.19
C ARG A 129 4.21 -6.24 -11.27
N PHE A 130 3.21 -6.83 -10.63
CA PHE A 130 2.99 -8.28 -10.51
C PHE A 130 1.60 -8.66 -11.03
#